data_AF-A0A959R4W3-F1
#
_entry.id   AF-A0A959R4W3-F1
#
_cell.length_a   1.000
_cell.length_b   1.000
_cell.length_c   1.000
_cell.angle_alpha   90.00
_cell.angle_beta   90.00
_cell.angle_gamma   90.00
#
_symmetry.space_group_name_H-M   'P 1'
#
loop_
_entity.id
_entity.type
_entity.pdbx_description
1 polymer ?
#
loop_
_entity_poly.entity_id
_entity_poly.type
_entity_poly.pdbx_seq_one_letter_code
_entity_poly.pdbx_strand_id
1 'polypeptide(L)'
;MEALHHPYPYQEELPTQQTMDAMWRLFLAIGEFWEIDADIEAMSSNLVVFMSNRIQVNPTYVAEYANAEEVIDELISELGEAEAYKKLFTDPSANISPPTTKLARARQLVSNEFVALQLALGGFKTFGGAKNYLGYISGANIEGDTPYRTYTKEPK
;
A
#
# COMPACT_ATOMS: atom_id res chain seq x y z
N MET A 1 -12.77 -32.60 -27.66
CA MET A 1 -12.29 -31.76 -26.54
C MET A 1 -11.50 -30.63 -27.15
N GLU A 2 -12.20 -29.54 -27.42
CA GLU A 2 -11.67 -28.35 -28.07
C GLU A 2 -10.78 -27.61 -27.06
N ALA A 3 -9.49 -27.47 -27.37
CA ALA A 3 -8.59 -26.68 -26.55
C ALA A 3 -9.03 -25.22 -26.63
N LEU A 4 -9.41 -24.64 -25.48
CA LEU A 4 -9.68 -23.21 -25.36
C LEU A 4 -8.40 -22.44 -25.71
N HIS A 5 -8.30 -22.03 -26.97
CA HIS A 5 -7.28 -21.12 -27.45
C HIS A 5 -7.59 -19.74 -26.86
N HIS A 6 -7.00 -19.42 -25.71
CA HIS A 6 -7.07 -18.08 -25.13
C HIS A 6 -6.45 -17.08 -26.12
N PRO A 7 -7.19 -16.12 -26.70
CA PRO A 7 -6.65 -15.22 -27.71
C PRO A 7 -6.47 -13.83 -27.09
N TYR A 8 -5.46 -13.65 -26.23
CA TYR A 8 -4.99 -12.30 -25.90
C TYR A 8 -3.49 -12.33 -25.58
N PRO A 9 -2.63 -11.71 -26.39
CA PRO A 9 -1.33 -11.28 -25.93
C PRO A 9 -1.59 -9.99 -25.11
N TYR A 10 -1.94 -10.12 -23.83
CA TYR A 10 -1.82 -8.97 -22.95
C TYR A 10 -0.31 -8.79 -22.74
N GLN A 11 0.30 -7.91 -23.54
CA GLN A 11 1.60 -7.39 -23.17
C GLN A 11 1.36 -6.69 -21.84
N GLU A 12 1.87 -7.26 -20.74
CA GLU A 12 1.91 -6.60 -19.45
C GLU A 12 2.64 -5.27 -19.67
N GLU A 13 1.89 -4.18 -19.82
CA GLU A 13 2.48 -2.84 -19.87
C GLU A 13 3.06 -2.58 -18.48
N LEU A 14 4.37 -2.74 -18.36
CA LEU A 14 5.05 -2.46 -17.11
C LEU A 14 5.07 -0.94 -16.90
N PRO A 15 4.98 -0.47 -15.65
CA PRO A 15 5.21 0.94 -15.35
C PRO A 15 6.57 1.39 -15.88
N THR A 16 6.64 2.63 -16.35
CA THR A 16 7.91 3.20 -16.79
C THR A 16 8.88 3.32 -15.62
N GLN A 17 10.20 3.43 -15.90
CA GLN A 17 11.17 3.66 -14.83
C GLN A 17 10.86 4.94 -14.05
N GLN A 18 10.41 5.99 -14.73
CA GLN A 18 10.01 7.25 -14.10
C GLN A 18 8.85 7.05 -13.12
N THR A 19 7.84 6.27 -13.52
CA THR A 19 6.72 5.90 -12.66
C THR A 19 7.18 5.08 -11.46
N MET A 20 8.07 4.11 -11.67
CA MET A 20 8.65 3.31 -10.57
C MET A 20 9.41 4.18 -9.57
N ASP A 21 10.20 5.14 -10.06
CA ASP A 21 10.95 6.08 -9.22
C ASP A 21 10.00 7.02 -8.45
N ALA A 22 8.91 7.47 -9.08
CA ALA A 22 7.87 8.25 -8.41
C ALA A 22 7.16 7.44 -7.32
N MET A 23 6.84 6.17 -7.57
CA MET A 23 6.21 5.29 -6.59
C MET A 23 7.16 4.99 -5.42
N TRP A 24 8.45 4.85 -5.68
CA TRP A 24 9.46 4.73 -4.64
C TRP A 24 9.56 6.00 -3.78
N ARG A 25 9.61 7.19 -4.40
CA ARG A 25 9.59 8.48 -3.68
C ARG A 25 8.33 8.64 -2.83
N LEU A 26 7.16 8.33 -3.38
CA LEU A 26 5.89 8.32 -2.65
C LEU A 26 5.96 7.40 -1.43
N PHE A 27 6.51 6.19 -1.61
CA PHE A 27 6.68 5.22 -0.53
C PHE A 27 7.61 5.77 0.56
N LEU A 28 8.76 6.34 0.21
CA LEU A 28 9.64 6.97 1.19
C LEU A 28 8.96 8.13 1.95
N ALA A 29 8.26 9.01 1.22
CA ALA A 29 7.55 10.14 1.81
C ALA A 29 6.44 9.71 2.79
N ILE A 30 5.76 8.58 2.54
CA ILE A 30 4.82 7.98 3.50
C ILE A 30 5.55 7.58 4.78
N GLY A 31 6.73 6.95 4.66
CA GLY A 31 7.50 6.49 5.81
C GLY A 31 7.99 7.66 6.66
N GLU A 32 8.49 8.71 6.01
CA GLU A 32 8.88 9.96 6.67
C GLU A 32 7.69 10.65 7.36
N PHE A 33 6.57 10.79 6.66
CA PHE A 33 5.40 11.50 7.19
C PHE A 33 4.77 10.84 8.42
N TRP A 34 4.77 9.50 8.48
CA TRP A 34 4.23 8.73 9.60
C TRP A 34 5.29 8.26 10.60
N GLU A 35 6.54 8.74 10.47
CA GLU A 35 7.68 8.39 11.33
C GLU A 35 7.89 6.87 11.45
N ILE A 36 7.72 6.14 10.34
CA ILE A 36 7.84 4.68 10.32
C ILE A 36 9.33 4.30 10.31
N ASP A 37 9.78 3.69 11.41
CA ASP A 37 11.14 3.17 11.57
C ASP A 37 11.22 1.77 10.95
N ALA A 38 11.67 1.72 9.69
CA ALA A 38 11.77 0.48 8.95
C ALA A 38 13.04 0.39 8.11
N ASP A 39 13.44 -0.85 7.81
CA ASP A 39 14.58 -1.16 6.96
C ASP A 39 14.27 -0.80 5.50
N ILE A 40 14.74 0.36 5.08
CA ILE A 40 14.48 0.98 3.77
C ILE A 40 14.97 0.08 2.62
N GLU A 41 16.10 -0.63 2.79
CA GLU A 41 16.65 -1.48 1.73
C GLU A 41 15.77 -2.71 1.47
N ALA A 42 15.28 -3.35 2.53
CA ALA A 42 14.35 -4.47 2.42
C ALA A 42 13.00 -4.06 1.78
N MET A 43 12.61 -2.79 1.92
CA MET A 43 11.32 -2.29 1.45
C MET A 43 11.23 -2.06 -0.06
N SER A 44 12.34 -1.73 -0.73
CA SER A 44 12.34 -1.47 -2.18
C SER A 44 11.88 -2.71 -2.97
N SER A 45 12.44 -3.88 -2.67
CA SER A 45 12.05 -5.14 -3.33
C SER A 45 10.59 -5.51 -3.03
N ASN A 46 10.14 -5.26 -1.79
CA ASN A 46 8.76 -5.53 -1.39
C ASN A 46 7.76 -4.64 -2.14
N LEU A 47 8.10 -3.36 -2.36
CA LEU A 47 7.26 -2.44 -3.13
C LEU A 47 7.11 -2.91 -4.59
N VAL A 48 8.21 -3.28 -5.24
CA VAL A 48 8.19 -3.77 -6.63
C VAL A 48 7.30 -5.02 -6.75
N VAL A 49 7.47 -5.99 -5.84
CA VAL A 49 6.64 -7.21 -5.82
C VAL A 49 5.17 -6.86 -5.58
N PHE A 50 4.89 -5.95 -4.65
CA PHE A 50 3.54 -5.49 -4.37
C PHE A 50 2.86 -4.89 -5.61
N MET A 51 3.55 -3.98 -6.30
CA MET A 51 3.04 -3.34 -7.52
C MET A 51 2.80 -4.36 -8.64
N SER A 52 3.75 -5.28 -8.85
CA SER A 52 3.61 -6.37 -9.82
C SER A 52 2.38 -7.22 -9.52
N ASN A 53 2.17 -7.60 -8.25
CA ASN A 53 1.01 -8.40 -7.85
C ASN A 53 -0.30 -7.65 -8.10
N ARG A 54 -0.35 -6.34 -7.84
CA ARG A 54 -1.55 -5.52 -8.12
C ARG A 54 -1.86 -5.44 -9.61
N ILE A 55 -0.85 -5.27 -10.45
CA ILE A 55 -1.00 -5.25 -11.91
C ILE A 55 -1.50 -6.60 -12.43
N GLN A 56 -0.96 -7.72 -11.93
CA GLN A 56 -1.40 -9.06 -12.32
C GLN A 56 -2.86 -9.32 -11.96
N VAL A 57 -3.31 -8.84 -10.80
CA VAL A 57 -4.71 -8.99 -10.35
C VAL A 57 -5.63 -8.04 -11.11
N ASN A 58 -5.19 -6.80 -11.32
CA ASN A 58 -5.94 -5.78 -12.05
C ASN A 58 -4.98 -4.91 -12.89
N PRO A 59 -4.92 -5.14 -14.21
CA PRO A 59 -4.00 -4.40 -15.08
C PRO A 59 -4.23 -2.89 -15.13
N THR A 60 -5.38 -2.37 -14.68
CA THR A 60 -5.60 -0.91 -14.64
C THR A 60 -4.63 -0.21 -13.69
N TYR A 61 -4.00 -0.93 -12.75
CA TYR A 61 -3.02 -0.35 -11.83
C TYR A 61 -1.81 0.28 -12.53
N VAL A 62 -1.48 -0.13 -13.76
CA VAL A 62 -0.46 0.53 -14.57
C VAL A 62 -0.82 2.00 -14.78
N ALA A 63 -2.06 2.27 -15.19
CA ALA A 63 -2.58 3.62 -15.36
C ALA A 63 -2.77 4.34 -14.02
N GLU A 64 -3.08 3.63 -12.93
CA GLU A 64 -3.19 4.25 -11.60
C GLU A 64 -1.84 4.75 -11.09
N TYR A 65 -0.75 3.99 -11.30
CA TYR A 65 0.59 4.41 -10.93
C TYR A 65 1.06 5.61 -11.77
N ALA A 66 0.79 5.60 -13.08
CA ALA A 66 1.07 6.75 -13.94
C ALA A 66 0.25 8.00 -13.53
N ASN A 67 -1.04 7.83 -13.20
CA ASN A 67 -1.87 8.91 -12.66
C ASN A 67 -1.32 9.45 -11.33
N ALA A 68 -0.84 8.58 -10.46
CA ALA A 68 -0.25 9.00 -9.18
C ALA A 68 1.05 9.79 -9.38
N GLU A 69 1.90 9.38 -10.32
CA GLU A 69 3.07 10.15 -10.76
C GLU A 69 2.67 11.56 -11.24
N GLU A 70 1.72 11.67 -12.18
CA GLU A 70 1.25 12.96 -12.68
C GLU A 70 0.74 13.87 -11.56
N VAL A 71 -0.09 13.33 -10.65
CA VAL A 71 -0.63 14.08 -9.51
C VAL A 71 0.49 14.55 -8.57
N ILE A 72 1.48 13.71 -8.31
CA ILE A 72 2.63 14.07 -7.47
C ILE A 72 3.41 15.21 -8.12
N ASP A 73 3.75 15.09 -9.40
CA ASP A 73 4.53 16.11 -10.11
C ASP A 73 3.76 17.44 -10.20
N GLU A 74 2.45 17.40 -10.47
CA GLU A 74 1.59 18.59 -10.44
C GLU A 74 1.58 19.24 -9.04
N LEU A 75 1.34 18.48 -7.98
CA LEU A 75 1.32 19.00 -6.61
C LEU A 75 2.67 19.56 -6.18
N ILE A 76 3.78 18.90 -6.55
CA ILE A 76 5.15 19.38 -6.27
C ILE A 76 5.38 20.70 -6.99
N SER A 77 4.96 20.82 -8.25
CA SER A 77 5.09 22.06 -9.02
C SER A 77 4.28 23.21 -8.41
N GLU A 78 3.13 22.94 -7.82
CA GLU A 78 2.26 23.97 -7.24
C GLU A 78 2.64 24.38 -5.81
N LEU A 79 3.04 23.42 -4.98
CA LEU A 79 3.14 23.59 -3.52
C LEU A 79 4.54 23.39 -2.96
N GLY A 80 5.45 22.83 -3.75
CA GLY A 80 6.71 22.27 -3.27
C GLY A 80 6.53 20.88 -2.64
N GLU A 81 7.63 20.14 -2.51
CA GLU A 81 7.61 18.69 -2.25
C GLU A 81 6.95 18.29 -0.91
N ALA A 82 7.35 18.92 0.20
CA ALA A 82 6.81 18.57 1.50
C ALA A 82 5.29 18.82 1.62
N GLU A 83 4.82 19.96 1.13
CA GLU A 83 3.38 20.29 1.19
C GLU A 83 2.57 19.51 0.14
N ALA A 84 3.17 19.11 -0.98
CA ALA A 84 2.55 18.22 -1.96
C ALA A 84 2.18 16.87 -1.34
N TYR A 85 3.14 16.19 -0.71
CA TYR A 85 2.89 14.90 -0.05
C TYR A 85 1.91 15.04 1.11
N LYS A 86 2.07 16.06 1.95
CA LYS A 86 1.10 16.33 3.03
C LYS A 86 -0.31 16.54 2.50
N LYS A 87 -0.49 17.29 1.40
CA LYS A 87 -1.80 17.45 0.77
C LYS A 87 -2.33 16.10 0.27
N LEU A 88 -1.53 15.33 -0.45
CA LEU A 88 -1.93 13.99 -0.93
C LEU A 88 -2.42 13.08 0.23
N PHE A 89 -1.70 13.08 1.35
CA PHE A 89 -1.97 12.21 2.49
C PHE A 89 -3.12 12.67 3.38
N THR A 90 -3.39 13.99 3.45
CA THR A 90 -4.32 14.55 4.45
C THR A 90 -5.56 15.21 3.89
N ASP A 91 -5.61 15.54 2.59
CA ASP A 91 -6.78 16.20 1.96
C ASP A 91 -8.06 15.35 2.09
N PRO A 92 -9.05 15.75 2.91
CA PRO A 92 -10.24 14.94 3.14
C PRO A 92 -11.09 14.76 1.87
N SER A 93 -11.06 15.73 0.95
CA SER A 93 -11.82 15.67 -0.30
C SER A 93 -11.32 14.57 -1.22
N ALA A 94 -10.02 14.25 -1.15
CA ALA A 94 -9.39 13.17 -1.90
C ALA A 94 -9.74 11.77 -1.34
N ASN A 95 -10.32 11.69 -0.14
CA ASN A 95 -10.67 10.43 0.51
C ASN A 95 -12.17 10.07 0.42
N ILE A 96 -12.95 10.82 -0.36
CA ILE A 96 -14.38 10.56 -0.58
C ILE A 96 -14.53 9.46 -1.64
N SER A 97 -15.27 8.40 -1.31
CA SER A 97 -15.57 7.31 -2.25
C SER A 97 -16.90 7.52 -2.99
N PRO A 98 -17.00 7.16 -4.29
CA PRO A 98 -15.93 6.62 -5.13
C PRO A 98 -14.92 7.71 -5.56
N PRO A 99 -13.66 7.35 -5.83
CA PRO A 99 -12.66 8.31 -6.29
C PRO A 99 -12.97 8.77 -7.71
N THR A 100 -13.37 10.03 -7.86
CA THR A 100 -13.80 10.61 -9.16
C THR A 100 -12.77 11.57 -9.77
N THR A 101 -11.81 12.05 -8.99
CA THR A 101 -10.74 12.95 -9.44
C THR A 101 -9.40 12.22 -9.50
N LYS A 102 -8.45 12.72 -10.31
CA LYS A 102 -7.08 12.17 -10.37
C LYS A 102 -6.43 12.09 -8.98
N LEU A 103 -6.55 13.17 -8.20
CA LEU A 103 -6.07 13.23 -6.81
C LEU A 103 -6.71 12.18 -5.91
N ALA A 104 -8.03 12.01 -6.00
CA ALA A 104 -8.74 11.00 -5.19
C ALA A 104 -8.32 9.58 -5.57
N ARG A 105 -8.07 9.31 -6.86
CA ARG A 105 -7.58 8.01 -7.33
C ARG A 105 -6.15 7.75 -6.86
N ALA A 106 -5.25 8.72 -7.03
CA ALA A 106 -3.88 8.63 -6.54
C ALA A 106 -3.82 8.37 -5.03
N ARG A 107 -4.71 9.02 -4.25
CA ARG A 107 -4.81 8.77 -2.82
C ARG A 107 -5.38 7.39 -2.51
N GLN A 108 -6.59 7.08 -2.98
CA GLN A 108 -7.35 5.91 -2.53
C GLN A 108 -6.80 4.59 -3.09
N LEU A 109 -6.33 4.59 -4.34
CA LEU A 109 -5.91 3.36 -5.03
C LEU A 109 -4.40 3.10 -4.94
N VAL A 110 -3.60 4.12 -4.65
CA VAL A 110 -2.13 3.99 -4.59
C VAL A 110 -1.60 4.34 -3.21
N SER A 111 -1.73 5.61 -2.78
CA SER A 111 -1.15 6.07 -1.51
C SER A 111 -1.66 5.28 -0.30
N ASN A 112 -2.97 5.09 -0.17
CA ASN A 112 -3.56 4.32 0.93
C ASN A 112 -3.09 2.85 0.94
N GLU A 113 -2.88 2.25 -0.23
CA GLU A 113 -2.37 0.88 -0.32
C GLU A 113 -0.89 0.79 0.08
N PHE A 114 -0.10 1.81 -0.25
CA PHE A 114 1.30 1.90 0.17
C PHE A 114 1.43 2.15 1.68
N VAL A 115 0.55 2.97 2.27
CA VAL A 115 0.44 3.09 3.74
C VAL A 115 0.14 1.74 4.36
N ALA A 116 -0.85 1.00 3.82
CA ALA A 116 -1.18 -0.33 4.31
C ALA A 116 0.00 -1.31 4.19
N LEU A 117 0.75 -1.25 3.09
CA LEU A 117 1.97 -2.05 2.90
C LEU A 117 3.03 -1.72 3.96
N GLN A 118 3.32 -0.44 4.22
CA GLN A 118 4.29 -0.07 5.25
C GLN A 118 3.91 -0.53 6.64
N LEU A 119 2.64 -0.40 7.00
CA LEU A 119 2.13 -0.91 8.27
C LEU A 119 2.32 -2.43 8.36
N ALA A 120 2.04 -3.18 7.29
CA ALA A 120 2.22 -4.63 7.24
C ALA A 120 3.71 -5.06 7.33
N LEU A 121 4.62 -4.29 6.75
CA LEU A 121 6.06 -4.60 6.73
C LEU A 121 6.79 -4.24 8.02
N GLY A 122 6.27 -3.32 8.84
CA GLY A 122 7.11 -2.72 9.87
C GLY A 122 6.39 -1.75 10.79
N GLY A 123 5.50 -0.94 10.22
CA GLY A 123 5.06 0.32 10.84
C GLY A 123 4.37 0.22 12.20
N PHE A 124 3.70 -0.89 12.54
CA PHE A 124 3.06 -1.00 13.86
C PHE A 124 4.05 -1.03 15.03
N LYS A 125 5.33 -1.34 14.80
CA LYS A 125 6.36 -1.28 15.86
C LYS A 125 6.49 0.13 16.44
N THR A 126 6.36 1.16 15.60
CA THR A 126 6.44 2.58 16.00
C THR A 126 5.27 3.00 16.90
N PHE A 127 4.06 2.46 16.71
CA PHE A 127 2.85 2.87 17.43
C PHE A 127 2.66 2.21 18.82
N GLY A 128 3.74 1.78 19.49
CA GLY A 128 3.70 1.32 20.89
C GLY A 128 4.02 -0.16 21.12
N GLY A 129 4.95 -0.74 20.35
CA GLY A 129 5.46 -2.09 20.63
C GLY A 129 4.60 -3.24 20.10
N ALA A 130 3.61 -2.93 19.26
CA ALA A 130 2.87 -3.94 18.50
C ALA A 130 3.84 -4.60 17.50
N LYS A 131 4.31 -5.80 17.85
CA LYS A 131 5.10 -6.63 16.92
C LYS A 131 4.20 -7.00 15.75
N ASN A 132 4.61 -6.66 14.52
CA ASN A 132 3.98 -7.22 13.34
C ASN A 132 3.97 -8.73 13.47
N TYR A 133 2.78 -9.26 13.63
CA TYR A 133 2.55 -10.68 13.69
C TYR A 133 3.00 -11.27 12.35
N LEU A 134 3.84 -12.29 12.37
CA LEU A 134 4.09 -13.12 11.19
C LEU A 134 2.82 -13.93 10.91
N GLY A 135 1.83 -13.26 10.33
CA GLY A 135 0.53 -13.82 10.00
C GLY A 135 0.34 -13.82 8.49
N TYR A 136 0.82 -14.87 7.84
CA TYR A 136 0.04 -15.46 6.74
C TYR A 136 -1.39 -15.62 7.28
N ILE A 137 -2.34 -14.99 6.60
CA ILE A 137 -3.78 -14.90 6.91
C ILE A 137 -4.24 -15.91 7.98
N SER A 138 -4.72 -15.38 9.11
CA SER A 138 -5.46 -16.09 10.17
C SER A 138 -4.69 -17.16 10.97
N GLY A 139 -4.27 -16.78 12.18
CA GLY A 139 -4.09 -17.71 13.30
C GLY A 139 -2.73 -18.40 13.39
N ALA A 140 -1.79 -17.83 14.14
CA ALA A 140 -0.58 -18.55 14.56
C ALA A 140 -0.14 -18.12 15.96
N ASN A 141 -0.68 -18.77 16.99
CA ASN A 141 -0.25 -18.80 18.40
C ASN A 141 1.02 -18.00 18.75
N ILE A 142 0.86 -16.90 19.50
CA ILE A 142 1.93 -16.43 20.38
C ILE A 142 2.01 -17.42 21.53
N GLU A 143 3.20 -17.96 21.81
CA GLU A 143 3.42 -18.76 23.00
C GLU A 143 3.13 -17.89 24.24
N GLY A 144 2.01 -18.19 24.92
CA GLY A 144 1.58 -17.52 26.14
C GLY A 144 0.30 -16.68 26.04
N ASP A 145 -0.28 -16.47 24.85
CA ASP A 145 -1.47 -15.61 24.70
C ASP A 145 -2.60 -16.28 23.90
N THR A 146 -3.08 -17.39 24.43
CA THR A 146 -4.29 -18.05 23.93
C THR A 146 -5.48 -17.59 24.78
N PRO A 147 -6.47 -16.86 24.24
CA PRO A 147 -7.69 -16.56 24.96
C PRO A 147 -8.57 -17.81 24.99
N TYR A 148 -8.34 -18.71 25.94
CA TYR A 148 -9.30 -19.78 26.24
C TYR A 148 -10.51 -19.13 26.90
N ARG A 149 -11.70 -19.39 26.36
CA ARG A 149 -12.97 -19.11 27.06
C ARG A 149 -12.90 -19.74 28.45
N THR A 150 -12.85 -18.93 29.50
CA THR A 150 -12.94 -19.42 30.88
C THR A 150 -14.39 -19.80 31.15
N TYR A 151 -14.66 -21.10 31.19
CA TYR A 151 -15.90 -21.58 31.78
C TYR A 151 -15.75 -21.48 33.30
N THR A 152 -16.42 -20.50 33.92
CA THR A 152 -16.68 -20.54 35.36
C THR A 152 -17.51 -21.79 35.64
N LYS A 153 -16.93 -22.76 36.35
CA LYS A 153 -17.71 -23.84 36.97
C LYS A 153 -18.53 -23.21 38.10
N GLU A 154 -19.85 -23.19 37.96
CA GLU A 154 -20.71 -22.95 39.12
C GLU A 154 -20.59 -24.16 40.09
N PRO A 155 -20.43 -23.91 41.40
CA PRO A 155 -20.46 -24.97 42.40
C PRO A 155 -21.89 -25.51 42.57
N LYS A 156 -22.02 -26.84 42.70
CA LYS A 156 -23.26 -27.51 43.09
C LYS A 156 -23.63 -27.22 44.54
#